data_AF-A0A1F5XZW9-F1
#
_entry.id   AF-A0A1F5XZW9-F1
#
_cell.length_a   1.000
_cell.length_b   1.000
_cell.length_c   1.000
_cell.angle_alpha   90.00
_cell.angle_beta   90.00
_cell.angle_gamma   90.00
#
_symmetry.space_group_name_H-M   'P 1'
#
loop_
_entity.id
_entity.type
_entity.pdbx_description
1 polymer ?
#
loop_
_entity_poly.entity_id
_entity_poly.type
_entity_poly.pdbx_seq_one_letter_code
_entity_poly.pdbx_strand_id
1 'polypeptide(L)'
;MVGAPVARYFEEIKGLKRGESLFLFDTDLKKNFNDDINQAEIVFIAVPTPPAEDGSADLSALESAFQKLMGNKIVVIKSTVTPGTTESFQKNIPATKFYSTRNFLMRSLIGNSL
;
A
#
# COMPACT_ATOMS: atom_id res chain seq x y z
N MET A 1 -6.38 11.88 -5.11
CA MET A 1 -5.96 10.68 -4.34
C MET A 1 -4.61 10.21 -4.87
N VAL A 2 -3.73 9.70 -4.01
CA VAL A 2 -2.32 9.34 -4.33
C VAL A 2 -2.18 8.07 -5.17
N GLY A 3 -3.19 7.19 -5.16
CA GLY A 3 -3.13 5.90 -5.86
C GLY A 3 -2.95 5.99 -7.39
N ALA A 4 -3.67 6.90 -8.06
CA ALA A 4 -3.61 7.00 -9.53
C ALA A 4 -2.21 7.43 -10.05
N PRO A 5 -1.53 8.44 -9.47
CA PRO A 5 -0.14 8.73 -9.83
C PRO A 5 0.83 7.56 -9.60
N VAL A 6 0.64 6.76 -8.54
CA VAL A 6 1.48 5.58 -8.27
C VAL A 6 1.25 4.52 -9.34
N ALA A 7 0.00 4.21 -9.66
CA ALA A 7 -0.34 3.27 -10.74
C ALA A 7 0.28 3.70 -12.08
N ARG A 8 0.09 4.97 -12.44
CA ARG A 8 0.66 5.57 -13.64
C ARG A 8 2.17 5.47 -13.71
N TYR A 9 2.88 5.69 -12.60
CA TYR A 9 4.33 5.54 -12.57
C TYR A 9 4.77 4.10 -12.90
N PHE A 10 4.10 3.10 -12.32
CA PHE A 10 4.44 1.70 -12.59
C PHE A 10 4.07 1.26 -14.00
N GLU A 11 2.96 1.77 -14.53
CA GLU A 11 2.52 1.47 -15.89
C GLU A 11 3.40 2.17 -16.93
N GLU A 12 3.49 3.51 -16.89
CA GLU A 12 4.14 4.30 -17.94
C GLU A 12 5.67 4.31 -17.82
N ILE A 13 6.20 4.41 -16.59
CA ILE A 13 7.66 4.59 -16.38
C ILE A 13 8.36 3.25 -16.18
N LYS A 14 7.70 2.28 -15.54
CA LYS A 14 8.26 0.94 -15.35
C LYS A 14 7.78 -0.08 -16.36
N GLY A 15 6.79 0.25 -17.19
CA GLY A 15 6.30 -0.63 -18.25
C GLY A 15 5.56 -1.87 -17.73
N LEU A 16 5.04 -1.81 -16.49
CA LEU A 16 4.27 -2.92 -15.92
C LEU A 16 2.90 -3.00 -16.57
N LYS A 17 2.42 -4.22 -16.80
CA LYS A 17 1.15 -4.48 -17.47
C LYS A 17 0.09 -4.90 -16.48
N ARG A 18 -1.08 -4.27 -16.58
CA ARG A 18 -2.23 -4.59 -15.76
C ARG A 18 -2.67 -6.04 -15.97
N GLY A 19 -2.90 -6.77 -14.87
CA GLY A 19 -3.31 -8.19 -14.87
C GLY A 19 -2.16 -9.19 -15.07
N GLU A 20 -0.94 -8.72 -15.37
CA GLU A 20 0.25 -9.57 -15.45
C GLU A 20 1.23 -9.26 -14.31
N SER A 21 1.68 -8.00 -14.22
CA SER A 21 2.69 -7.54 -13.26
C SER A 21 2.27 -6.30 -12.48
N LEU A 22 1.11 -5.73 -12.81
CA LEU A 22 0.46 -4.64 -12.10
C LEU A 22 -0.98 -5.03 -11.77
N PHE A 23 -1.36 -4.91 -10.50
CA PHE A 23 -2.70 -5.23 -10.02
C PHE A 23 -3.27 -4.03 -9.29
N LEU A 24 -4.40 -3.51 -9.78
CA LEU A 24 -5.07 -2.32 -9.26
C LEU A 24 -6.41 -2.69 -8.65
N PHE A 25 -6.65 -2.18 -7.44
CA PHE A 25 -7.91 -2.36 -6.73
C PHE A 25 -8.38 -1.05 -6.11
N ASP A 26 -9.67 -0.76 -6.26
CA ASP A 26 -10.35 0.36 -5.61
C ASP A 26 -11.81 -0.04 -5.34
N THR A 27 -12.37 0.42 -4.24
CA THR A 27 -13.78 0.17 -3.91
C THR A 27 -14.74 0.96 -4.79
N ASP A 28 -14.26 2.04 -5.42
CA ASP A 28 -15.04 2.82 -6.39
C ASP A 28 -15.10 2.09 -7.73
N LEU A 29 -16.25 1.48 -8.00
CA LEU A 29 -16.54 0.75 -9.24
C LEU A 29 -16.34 1.60 -10.50
N LYS A 30 -16.46 2.94 -10.41
CA LYS A 30 -16.27 3.84 -11.55
C LYS A 30 -14.83 3.85 -12.07
N LYS A 31 -13.86 3.53 -11.20
CA LYS A 31 -12.43 3.47 -11.58
C LYS A 31 -12.08 2.18 -12.30
N ASN A 32 -12.96 1.16 -12.24
CA ASN A 32 -12.75 -0.13 -12.86
C ASN A 32 -11.42 -0.79 -12.45
N PHE A 33 -11.08 -0.71 -11.15
CA PHE A 33 -9.91 -1.33 -10.53
C PHE A 33 -10.38 -2.46 -9.60
N ASN A 34 -10.30 -3.69 -10.09
CA ASN A 34 -10.84 -4.88 -9.43
C ASN A 34 -9.95 -6.11 -9.66
N ASP A 35 -8.65 -5.90 -9.86
CA ASP A 35 -7.70 -6.97 -10.12
C ASP A 35 -7.46 -7.81 -8.87
N ASP A 36 -6.96 -9.04 -9.05
CA ASP A 36 -6.55 -9.89 -7.93
C ASP A 36 -5.22 -9.39 -7.32
N ILE A 37 -5.34 -8.56 -6.29
CA ILE A 37 -4.21 -8.00 -5.54
C ILE A 37 -3.36 -9.05 -4.81
N ASN A 38 -3.85 -10.28 -4.66
CA ASN A 38 -3.10 -11.32 -3.97
C ASN A 38 -2.02 -11.97 -4.83
N GLN A 39 -2.03 -11.72 -6.15
CA GLN A 39 -0.93 -12.06 -7.05
C GLN A 39 0.32 -11.19 -6.81
N ALA A 40 0.18 -10.02 -6.18
CA ALA A 40 1.29 -9.12 -5.93
C ALA A 40 2.13 -9.53 -4.71
N GLU A 41 3.46 -9.47 -4.84
CA GLU A 41 4.41 -9.63 -3.74
C GLU A 41 4.59 -8.32 -2.94
N ILE A 42 4.54 -7.19 -3.64
CA ILE A 42 4.64 -5.84 -3.07
C ILE A 42 3.32 -5.10 -3.31
N VAL A 43 2.72 -4.58 -2.25
CA VAL A 43 1.42 -3.91 -2.28
C VAL A 43 1.56 -2.48 -1.78
N PHE A 44 1.15 -1.51 -2.60
CA PHE A 44 1.06 -0.11 -2.23
C PHE A 44 -0.36 0.22 -1.78
N ILE A 45 -0.52 0.72 -0.55
CA ILE A 45 -1.83 1.12 -0.03
C ILE A 45 -1.91 2.64 0.06
N ALA A 46 -2.85 3.21 -0.68
CA ALA A 46 -3.05 4.66 -0.83
C ALA A 46 -4.52 5.06 -0.60
N VAL A 47 -5.14 4.47 0.42
CA VAL A 47 -6.52 4.73 0.85
C VAL A 47 -6.64 6.07 1.59
N PRO A 48 -7.82 6.71 1.61
CA PRO A 48 -8.02 7.91 2.42
C PRO A 48 -7.94 7.58 3.91
N THR A 49 -7.33 8.48 4.68
CA THR A 49 -7.23 8.42 6.14
C THR A 49 -7.68 9.78 6.69
N PRO A 50 -8.99 10.06 6.69
CA PRO A 50 -9.51 11.34 7.19
C PRO A 50 -9.16 11.54 8.67
N PRO A 51 -9.14 12.78 9.17
CA PRO A 51 -8.97 13.02 10.60
C PRO A 51 -10.17 12.46 11.38
N ALA A 52 -9.89 11.76 12.48
CA ALA A 52 -10.86 11.35 13.48
C ALA A 52 -11.22 12.52 14.41
N GLU A 53 -12.22 12.32 15.28
CA GLU A 53 -12.70 13.36 16.22
C GLU A 53 -11.61 13.87 17.16
N ASP A 54 -10.62 13.04 17.49
CA ASP A 54 -9.48 13.37 18.34
C ASP A 54 -8.28 13.98 17.57
N GLY A 55 -8.42 14.18 16.26
CA GLY A 55 -7.37 14.70 15.38
C GLY A 55 -6.36 13.67 14.90
N SER A 56 -6.48 12.40 15.31
CA SER A 56 -5.68 11.30 14.77
C SER A 56 -6.15 10.90 13.36
N ALA A 57 -5.38 10.09 12.64
CA ALA A 57 -5.84 9.56 11.35
C ALA A 57 -6.79 8.36 11.57
N ASP A 58 -7.97 8.39 10.97
CA ASP A 58 -8.85 7.22 10.88
C ASP A 58 -8.19 6.15 10.01
N LEU A 59 -7.97 4.97 10.60
CA LEU A 59 -7.27 3.84 9.98
C LEU A 59 -8.22 2.77 9.43
N SER A 60 -9.53 2.93 9.56
CA SER A 60 -10.54 1.92 9.18
C SER A 60 -10.39 1.44 7.73
N ALA A 61 -10.19 2.37 6.79
CA ALA A 61 -9.96 2.04 5.38
C ALA A 61 -8.63 1.29 5.15
N LEU A 62 -7.61 1.59 5.94
CA LEU A 62 -6.30 0.95 5.88
C LEU A 62 -6.38 -0.48 6.43
N GLU A 63 -7.04 -0.67 7.57
CA GLU A 63 -7.32 -1.98 8.17
C GLU A 63 -8.15 -2.87 7.23
N SER A 64 -9.19 -2.31 6.61
CA SER A 64 -10.00 -3.03 5.62
C SER A 64 -9.19 -3.43 4.38
N ALA A 65 -8.21 -2.62 3.96
CA ALA A 65 -7.29 -3.00 2.89
C ALA A 65 -6.38 -4.16 3.31
N PHE A 66 -5.89 -4.15 4.55
CA PHE A 66 -5.07 -5.24 5.09
C PHE A 66 -5.78 -6.57 5.19
N GLN A 67 -7.03 -6.57 5.64
CA GLN A 67 -7.82 -7.81 5.76
C GLN A 67 -8.05 -8.53 4.42
N LYS A 68 -7.87 -7.85 3.28
CA LYS A 68 -7.98 -8.44 1.93
C LYS A 68 -6.68 -9.09 1.45
N LEU A 69 -5.56 -8.83 2.12
CA LEU A 69 -4.26 -9.36 1.74
C LEU A 69 -4.04 -10.74 2.37
N MET A 70 -3.61 -11.69 1.53
CA MET A 70 -3.32 -13.06 1.91
C MET A 70 -1.84 -13.37 1.76
N GLY A 71 -1.30 -14.17 2.69
CA GLY A 71 0.10 -14.59 2.69
C GLY A 71 1.07 -13.48 3.08
N ASN A 72 2.36 -13.77 2.93
CA ASN A 72 3.43 -12.85 3.32
C ASN A 72 3.68 -11.86 2.18
N LYS A 73 3.44 -10.58 2.44
CA LYS A 73 3.60 -9.51 1.45
C LYS A 73 4.50 -8.40 1.98
N ILE A 74 5.08 -7.63 1.07
CA ILE A 74 5.71 -6.36 1.40
C ILE A 74 4.66 -5.27 1.20
N VAL A 75 4.32 -4.54 2.25
CA VAL A 75 3.34 -3.45 2.20
C VAL A 75 4.04 -2.11 2.30
N VAL A 76 3.70 -1.23 1.36
CA VAL A 76 4.08 0.19 1.41
C VAL A 76 2.85 1.06 1.61
N ILE A 77 2.72 1.66 2.79
CA ILE A 77 1.67 2.62 3.14
C ILE A 77 2.06 3.99 2.60
N LYS A 78 1.30 4.46 1.60
CA LYS A 78 1.39 5.81 1.03
C LYS A 78 0.44 6.80 1.71
N SER A 79 -0.59 6.30 2.39
CA SER A 79 -1.58 7.11 3.11
C SER A 79 -0.95 7.87 4.29
N THR A 80 -1.54 9.01 4.63
CA THR A 80 -1.12 9.81 5.78
C THR A 80 -1.59 9.14 7.07
N VAL A 81 -0.68 8.49 7.77
CA VAL A 81 -0.97 7.82 9.06
C VAL A 81 -0.29 8.55 10.22
N THR A 82 -0.85 8.44 11.42
CA THR A 82 -0.22 8.93 12.66
C THR A 82 1.14 8.22 12.88
N PRO A 83 2.17 8.89 13.43
CA PRO A 83 3.40 8.21 13.84
C PRO A 83 3.11 7.04 14.80
N GLY A 84 3.86 5.95 14.70
CA GLY A 84 3.61 4.72 15.48
C GLY A 84 2.64 3.73 14.82
N THR A 85 1.88 4.14 13.80
CA THR A 85 0.94 3.26 13.10
C THR A 85 1.65 2.10 12.40
N THR A 86 2.78 2.37 11.73
CA THR A 86 3.54 1.33 11.03
C THR A 86 4.08 0.28 12.01
N GLU A 87 4.59 0.72 13.15
CA GLU A 87 5.10 -0.13 14.22
C GLU A 87 3.98 -0.97 14.85
N SER A 88 2.79 -0.38 15.03
CA SER A 88 1.60 -1.10 15.50
C SER A 88 1.22 -2.22 14.53
N PHE A 89 1.13 -1.93 13.22
CA PHE A 89 0.84 -2.94 12.20
C PHE A 89 1.93 -4.02 12.12
N GLN A 90 3.20 -3.65 12.21
CA GLN A 90 4.30 -4.60 12.18
C GLN A 90 4.27 -5.59 13.37
N LYS A 91 3.82 -5.15 14.54
CA LYS A 91 3.61 -6.01 15.72
C LYS A 91 2.44 -6.97 15.54
N ASN A 92 1.34 -6.49 14.94
CA ASN A 92 0.13 -7.28 14.73
C ASN A 92 0.23 -8.25 13.56
N ILE A 93 1.05 -7.93 12.55
CA ILE A 93 1.21 -8.72 11.31
C ILE A 93 2.72 -8.90 11.04
N PRO A 94 3.43 -9.69 11.85
CA PRO A 94 4.90 -9.78 11.79
C PRO A 94 5.43 -10.36 10.48
N ALA A 95 4.62 -11.16 9.77
CA ALA A 95 5.01 -11.76 8.50
C ALA A 95 4.98 -10.78 7.31
N THR A 96 4.33 -9.63 7.48
CA THR A 96 4.23 -8.57 6.47
C THR A 96 5.20 -7.45 6.83
N LYS A 97 6.01 -7.00 5.87
CA LYS A 97 6.93 -5.86 6.11
C LYS A 97 6.24 -4.56 5.75
N PHE A 98 6.15 -3.62 6.70
CA PHE A 98 5.48 -2.33 6.48
C PHE A 98 6.46 -1.17 6.33
N TYR A 99 6.23 -0.34 5.31
CA TYR A 99 6.97 0.90 5.10
C TYR A 99 6.00 2.08 4.97
N SER A 100 6.28 3.22 5.59
CA SER A 100 5.52 4.46 5.39
C SER A 100 6.36 5.50 4.64
N THR A 101 5.72 6.26 3.74
CA THR A 101 6.40 7.35 3.02
C THR A 101 7.00 8.43 3.91
N ARG A 102 6.52 8.59 5.15
CA ARG A 102 7.09 9.55 6.11
C ARG A 102 8.47 9.13 6.62
N ASN A 103 8.80 7.83 6.55
CA ASN A 103 10.07 7.24 6.97
C ASN A 103 10.96 6.82 5.79
N PHE A 104 10.64 7.25 4.56
CA PHE A 104 11.18 6.62 3.36
C PHE A 104 12.41 7.33 2.79
N LEU A 105 13.60 6.85 3.19
CA LEU A 105 14.81 6.87 2.37
C LEU A 105 14.85 5.59 1.52
N MET A 106 14.50 5.70 0.22
CA MET A 106 14.46 4.61 -0.78
C MET A 106 15.83 4.04 -1.15
N ARG A 107 16.81 3.95 -0.24
CA ARG A 107 18.18 3.58 -0.62
C ARG A 107 18.54 2.10 -0.44
N SER A 108 17.72 1.29 0.22
CA SER A 108 18.13 -0.06 0.66
C SER A 108 17.31 -1.24 0.14
N LEU A 109 16.19 -1.05 -0.57
CA LEU A 109 15.37 -2.18 -1.04
C LEU A 109 15.78 -2.74 -2.42
N ILE A 110 16.75 -2.09 -3.08
CA ILE A 110 17.23 -2.48 -4.43
C ILE A 110 18.73 -2.78 -4.45
N GLY A 111 19.39 -2.85 -3.29
CA GLY A 111 20.85 -2.98 -3.20
C GLY A 111 21.30 -3.87 -2.05
N ASN A 112 21.16 -5.18 -2.24
CA ASN A 112 22.16 -6.22 -1.97
C ASN A 112 21.46 -7.57 -1.83
N SER A 113 21.37 -8.28 -2.96
CA SER A 113 21.44 -9.73 -2.98
C SER A 113 22.22 -10.13 -4.22
N LEU A 114 23.54 -9.95 -4.14
CA LEU A 114 24.56 -10.73 -4.83
C LEU A 114 25.54 -11.24 -3.75
#